data_AF-A0A2S9G3D1-F1
#
_entry.id   AF-A0A2S9G3D1-F1
#
_cell.length_a   1.000
_cell.length_b   1.000
_cell.length_c   1.000
_cell.angle_alpha   90.00
_cell.angle_beta   90.00
_cell.angle_gamma   90.00
#
_symmetry.space_group_name_H-M   'P 1'
#
loop_
_entity.id
_entity.type
_entity.pdbx_description
1 polymer ?
#
loop_
_entity_poly.entity_id
_entity_poly.type
_entity_poly.pdbx_seq_one_letter_code
_entity_poly.pdbx_strand_id
1 'polypeptide(L)'
;CEQQRNGGYTVNGSFGSYMLVNAAYAPRIPDGLDPVEVAPILCAGVTVYKGLKVTDTRPGQWVAISGIGGLGHVAVQYAKAMGLR
;
A
#
# COMPACT_ATOMS: atom_id res chain seq x y z
N CYS A 1 16.43 1.83 -7.25
CA CYS A 1 17.07 0.64 -6.67
C CYS A 1 16.97 -0.48 -7.70
N GLU A 2 17.98 -0.61 -8.55
CA GLU A 2 17.93 -1.52 -9.71
C GLU A 2 18.05 -2.99 -9.31
N GLN A 3 18.60 -3.26 -8.13
CA GLN A 3 18.83 -4.62 -7.61
C GLN A 3 17.81 -5.04 -6.54
N GLN A 4 16.63 -4.40 -6.49
CA GLN A 4 15.60 -4.77 -5.53
C GLN A 4 15.06 -6.18 -5.81
N ARG A 5 14.69 -6.90 -4.74
CA ARG A 5 13.99 -8.19 -4.84
C ARG A 5 12.56 -8.02 -4.33
N ASN A 6 11.60 -8.66 -4.99
CA ASN A 6 10.17 -8.46 -4.77
C ASN A 6 9.56 -9.80 -4.34
N GLY A 7 9.04 -9.85 -3.11
CA GLY A 7 8.35 -11.02 -2.58
C GLY A 7 7.12 -11.38 -3.41
N GLY A 8 6.96 -12.67 -3.71
CA GLY A 8 5.89 -13.16 -4.58
C GLY A 8 6.09 -12.88 -6.07
N TYR A 9 7.28 -12.41 -6.47
CA TYR A 9 7.61 -12.14 -7.87
C TYR A 9 9.01 -12.64 -8.23
N THR A 10 10.08 -12.05 -7.68
CA THR A 10 11.48 -12.52 -7.91
C THR A 10 11.99 -13.45 -6.82
N VAL A 11 11.25 -13.59 -5.72
CA VAL A 11 11.41 -14.60 -4.67
C VAL A 11 10.05 -15.10 -4.24
N ASN A 12 10.00 -16.30 -3.63
CA ASN A 12 8.75 -16.89 -3.13
C ASN A 12 8.00 -15.92 -2.21
N GLY A 13 6.67 -15.94 -2.29
CA GLY A 13 5.78 -15.02 -1.58
C GLY A 13 4.76 -15.70 -0.68
N SER A 14 3.66 -14.99 -0.42
CA SER A 14 2.66 -15.32 0.59
C SER A 14 1.54 -16.24 0.13
N PHE A 15 1.56 -16.76 -1.10
CA PHE A 15 0.55 -17.73 -1.57
C PHE A 15 0.90 -19.14 -1.06
N GLY A 16 0.84 -19.30 0.26
CA GLY A 16 1.15 -20.51 1.02
C GLY A 16 0.88 -20.28 2.50
N SER A 17 0.97 -21.33 3.32
CA SER A 17 0.78 -21.22 4.78
C SER A 17 1.98 -20.58 5.49
N TYR A 18 3.15 -20.52 4.85
CA TYR A 18 4.37 -19.92 5.36
C TYR A 18 5.13 -19.21 4.23
N MET A 19 5.88 -18.17 4.57
CA MET A 19 6.82 -17.51 3.66
C MET A 19 8.10 -17.10 4.39
N LEU A 20 9.21 -17.05 3.66
CA LEU A 20 10.44 -16.43 4.16
C LEU A 20 10.37 -14.93 3.91
N VAL A 21 10.70 -14.14 4.93
CA VAL A 21 10.82 -12.68 4.81
C VAL A 21 12.13 -12.22 5.42
N ASN A 22 12.77 -11.24 4.80
CA ASN A 22 13.88 -10.56 5.44
C ASN A 22 13.31 -9.61 6.51
N ALA A 23 13.67 -9.84 7.78
CA ALA A 23 13.15 -9.11 8.93
C ALA A 23 13.35 -7.59 8.84
N ALA A 24 14.37 -7.11 8.13
CA ALA A 24 14.61 -5.69 7.91
C ALA A 24 13.51 -5.00 7.08
N TYR A 25 12.74 -5.76 6.30
CA TYR A 25 11.65 -5.28 5.45
C TYR A 25 10.26 -5.80 5.91
N ALA A 26 10.20 -6.52 7.03
CA ALA A 26 8.94 -7.03 7.56
C ALA A 26 8.06 -5.87 8.07
N PRO A 27 6.76 -5.84 7.73
CA PRO A 27 5.86 -4.82 8.23
C PRO A 27 5.61 -5.02 9.73
N ARG A 28 5.50 -3.90 10.46
CA ARG A 28 5.02 -3.91 11.85
C ARG A 28 3.52 -3.73 11.82
N ILE A 29 2.78 -4.78 12.17
CA ILE A 29 1.32 -4.75 12.22
C ILE A 29 0.92 -4.52 13.68
N PRO A 30 0.12 -3.47 14.00
CA PRO A 30 -0.40 -3.26 15.34
C PRO A 30 -1.24 -4.44 15.83
N ASP A 31 -1.18 -4.69 17.14
CA ASP A 31 -1.97 -5.74 17.79
C ASP A 31 -3.48 -5.48 17.67
N GLY A 32 -4.27 -6.56 17.57
CA GLY A 32 -5.74 -6.49 17.54
C GLY A 32 -6.36 -6.17 16.18
N LEU A 33 -5.56 -5.99 15.12
CA LEU A 33 -6.06 -5.83 13.76
C LEU A 33 -6.30 -7.18 13.07
N ASP A 34 -7.34 -7.26 12.24
CA ASP A 34 -7.59 -8.42 11.38
C ASP A 34 -6.53 -8.49 10.27
N PRO A 35 -5.75 -9.59 10.17
CA PRO A 35 -4.77 -9.77 9.11
C PRO A 35 -5.36 -9.69 7.70
N VAL A 36 -6.61 -10.11 7.49
CA VAL A 36 -7.27 -10.08 6.18
C VAL A 36 -7.50 -8.64 5.72
N GLU A 37 -7.95 -7.79 6.64
CA GLU A 37 -8.23 -6.37 6.38
C GLU A 37 -6.93 -5.55 6.21
N VAL A 38 -5.86 -5.92 6.91
CA VAL A 38 -4.56 -5.22 6.82
C VAL A 38 -3.75 -5.61 5.58
N ALA A 39 -3.90 -6.84 5.08
CA ALA A 39 -3.08 -7.35 3.97
C ALA A 39 -3.02 -6.43 2.73
N PRO A 40 -4.14 -5.84 2.24
CA PRO A 40 -4.11 -4.91 1.11
C PRO A 40 -3.26 -3.64 1.35
N ILE A 41 -3.12 -3.22 2.61
CA ILE A 41 -2.36 -2.01 2.97
C ILE A 41 -0.87 -2.20 2.70
N LEU A 42 -0.36 -3.43 2.83
CA LEU A 42 1.06 -3.76 2.65
C LEU A 42 1.58 -3.56 1.22
N CYS A 43 0.68 -3.50 0.23
CA CYS A 43 1.05 -3.23 -1.16
C CYS A 43 0.20 -2.09 -1.75
N ALA A 44 -1.11 -2.28 -1.88
CA ALA A 44 -1.99 -1.29 -2.50
C ALA A 44 -2.01 0.01 -1.70
N GLY A 45 -2.20 -0.08 -0.37
CA GLY A 45 -2.24 1.08 0.52
C GLY A 45 -0.94 1.89 0.51
N VAL A 46 0.20 1.25 0.81
CA VAL A 46 1.50 1.97 0.83
C VAL A 46 1.84 2.58 -0.53
N THR A 47 1.48 1.91 -1.63
CA THR A 47 1.71 2.40 -3.00
C THR A 47 0.92 3.67 -3.26
N VAL A 48 -0.39 3.67 -2.98
CA VAL A 48 -1.23 4.86 -3.23
C VAL A 48 -0.95 5.98 -2.24
N TYR A 49 -0.58 5.67 -0.99
CA TYR A 49 -0.13 6.67 -0.03
C TYR A 49 1.11 7.42 -0.50
N LYS A 50 2.13 6.68 -0.97
CA LYS A 50 3.32 7.31 -1.56
C LYS A 50 2.96 8.06 -2.84
N GLY A 51 2.14 7.46 -3.71
CA GLY A 51 1.66 8.06 -4.95
C GLY A 51 1.02 9.44 -4.70
N LEU A 52 0.06 9.52 -3.78
CA LEU A 52 -0.57 10.79 -3.38
C LEU A 52 0.45 11.80 -2.86
N LYS A 53 1.38 11.38 -2.00
CA LYS A 53 2.40 12.29 -1.44
C LYS A 53 3.41 12.83 -2.45
N VAL A 54 3.61 12.18 -3.61
CA VAL A 54 4.50 12.68 -4.68
C VAL A 54 3.78 13.47 -5.76
N THR A 55 2.47 13.70 -5.60
CA THR A 55 1.71 14.62 -6.49
C THR A 55 1.88 16.09 -6.12
N ASP A 56 2.49 16.38 -4.97
CA ASP A 56 2.55 17.71 -4.34
C ASP A 56 1.18 18.39 -4.11
N THR A 57 0.08 17.61 -4.18
CA THR A 57 -1.26 18.08 -3.84
C THR A 57 -1.38 18.38 -2.34
N ARG A 58 -2.07 19.47 -2.03
CA ARG A 58 -2.30 19.99 -0.69
C ARG A 58 -3.78 19.87 -0.31
N PRO A 59 -4.11 19.82 0.99
CA PRO A 59 -5.50 19.82 1.44
C PRO A 59 -6.34 20.91 0.75
N GLY A 60 -7.54 20.55 0.30
CA GLY A 60 -8.45 21.39 -0.47
C GLY A 60 -8.25 21.35 -1.99
N GLN A 61 -7.10 20.86 -2.47
CA GLN A 61 -6.85 20.67 -3.91
C GLN A 61 -7.48 19.37 -4.42
N TRP A 62 -7.77 19.36 -5.71
CA TRP A 62 -8.38 18.21 -6.39
C TRP A 62 -7.33 17.17 -6.79
N VAL A 63 -7.69 15.89 -6.67
CA VAL A 63 -6.91 14.78 -7.22
C VAL A 63 -7.81 13.86 -8.06
N ALA A 64 -7.35 13.52 -9.26
CA ALA A 64 -8.04 12.53 -10.10
C ALA A 64 -7.47 11.14 -9.83
N ILE A 65 -8.30 10.21 -9.37
CA ILE A 65 -7.94 8.80 -9.23
C ILE A 65 -8.40 8.05 -10.48
N SER A 66 -7.46 7.67 -11.35
CA SER A 66 -7.75 6.91 -12.57
C SER A 66 -7.74 5.41 -12.29
N GLY A 67 -8.92 4.80 -12.26
CA GLY A 67 -9.15 3.38 -11.98
C GLY A 67 -9.45 3.11 -10.51
N ILE A 68 -10.64 2.55 -10.23
CA ILE A 68 -11.14 2.29 -8.86
C ILE A 68 -11.14 0.76 -8.59
N GLY A 69 -9.98 0.15 -8.74
CA GLY A 69 -9.74 -1.27 -8.41
C GLY A 69 -9.11 -1.45 -7.03
N GLY A 70 -8.25 -2.47 -6.88
CA GLY A 70 -7.55 -2.78 -5.62
C GLY A 70 -6.75 -1.60 -5.04
N LEU A 71 -6.10 -0.80 -5.88
CA LEU A 71 -5.39 0.42 -5.45
C LEU A 71 -6.34 1.61 -5.30
N GLY A 72 -7.14 1.86 -6.33
CA GLY A 72 -7.94 3.09 -6.44
C GLY A 72 -8.96 3.27 -5.32
N HIS A 73 -9.63 2.20 -4.87
CA HIS A 73 -10.60 2.32 -3.79
C HIS A 73 -9.95 2.71 -2.44
N VAL A 74 -8.70 2.31 -2.19
CA VAL A 74 -7.91 2.76 -1.03
C VAL A 74 -7.39 4.18 -1.26
N ALA A 75 -6.99 4.52 -2.49
CA ALA A 75 -6.52 5.85 -2.85
C ALA A 75 -7.59 6.92 -2.60
N VAL A 76 -8.86 6.63 -2.91
CA VAL A 76 -10.00 7.53 -2.61
C VAL A 76 -10.12 7.79 -1.11
N GLN A 77 -10.02 6.74 -0.29
CA GLN A 77 -10.08 6.87 1.17
C GLN A 77 -8.90 7.69 1.72
N TYR A 78 -7.69 7.45 1.23
CA TYR A 78 -6.51 8.20 1.63
C TYR A 78 -6.56 9.66 1.16
N ALA A 79 -6.99 9.92 -0.07
CA ALA A 79 -7.17 11.28 -0.56
C ALA A 79 -8.14 12.06 0.34
N LYS A 80 -9.26 11.45 0.71
CA LYS A 80 -10.23 12.04 1.64
C LYS A 80 -9.63 12.31 3.02
N ALA A 81 -8.92 11.33 3.59
CA ALA A 81 -8.26 11.46 4.89
C ALA A 81 -7.13 12.49 4.90
N MET A 82 -6.47 12.70 3.75
CA MET A 82 -5.44 13.73 3.53
C MET A 82 -6.03 15.12 3.24
N GLY A 83 -7.37 15.26 3.27
CA GLY A 83 -8.05 16.53 3.04
C GLY A 83 -8.11 16.96 1.57
N LEU A 84 -7.81 16.06 0.63
CA LEU A 84 -7.93 16.33 -0.80
C LEU A 84 -9.40 16.24 -1.24
N ARG A 85 -9.68 16.80 -2.42
CA ARG A 85 -11.00 16.78 -3.06
C ARG A 85 -11.04 15.82 -4.24
#